data_AF-A0A2W2D345-F1
#
_entry.id   AF-A0A2W2D345-F1
#
_cell.length_a   1.000
_cell.length_b   1.000
_cell.length_c   1.000
_cell.angle_alpha   90.00
_cell.angle_beta   90.00
_cell.angle_gamma   90.00
#
_symmetry.space_group_name_H-M   'P 1'
#
loop_
_entity.id
_entity.type
_entity.pdbx_description
1 polymer ?
#
loop_
_entity_poly.entity_id
_entity_poly.type
_entity_poly.pdbx_seq_one_letter_code
_entity_poly.pdbx_strand_id
1 'polypeptide(L)' 'MNTLTRVINRLRRPLRIRLVGPAHQTAAALYGVAQMVDRRDDMNGRRIRIDLTIREKPLEEWR' A
#
# COMPACT_ATOMS: atom_id res chain seq x y z
N MET A 1 -17.26 -3.39 -14.94
CA MET A 1 -15.84 -3.78 -15.07
C MET A 1 -15.72 -5.10 -15.82
N ASN A 2 -14.86 -5.17 -16.84
CA ASN A 2 -14.73 -6.37 -17.68
C ASN A 2 -13.86 -7.46 -17.02
N THR A 3 -14.28 -8.71 -17.16
CA THR A 3 -13.57 -9.92 -16.68
C THR A 3 -12.10 -9.96 -17.16
N LEU A 4 -11.83 -9.44 -18.36
CA LEU A 4 -10.48 -9.30 -18.93
C LEU A 4 -9.55 -8.43 -18.08
N THR A 5 -10.03 -7.30 -17.56
CA THR A 5 -9.21 -6.38 -16.76
C THR A 5 -8.74 -7.03 -15.47
N ARG A 6 -9.62 -7.84 -14.84
CA ARG A 6 -9.29 -8.63 -13.64
C ARG A 6 -8.20 -9.67 -13.91
N VAL A 7 -8.27 -10.35 -15.07
CA VAL A 7 -7.26 -11.35 -15.46
C VAL A 7 -5.91 -10.68 -15.73
N ILE A 8 -5.88 -9.57 -16.48
CA ILE A 8 -4.66 -8.80 -16.77
C ILE A 8 -4.01 -8.29 -15.47
N ASN A 9 -4.82 -7.81 -14.52
CA ASN A 9 -4.32 -7.35 -13.22
C ASN A 9 -3.69 -8.44 -12.36
N ARG A 10 -4.17 -9.67 -12.49
CA ARG A 10 -3.61 -10.83 -11.79
C ARG A 10 -2.26 -11.26 -12.37
N LEU A 11 -2.08 -11.10 -13.68
CA LEU A 11 -0.88 -11.49 -14.42
C LEU A 11 0.21 -10.42 -14.41
N ARG A 12 -0.15 -9.13 -14.25
CA ARG A 12 0.83 -8.04 -14.16
C ARG A 12 1.69 -8.17 -12.89
N ARG A 13 2.91 -7.60 -12.96
CA ARG A 13 3.84 -7.52 -11.83
C ARG A 13 3.17 -6.90 -10.59
N PRO A 14 3.40 -7.43 -9.38
CA PRO A 14 2.82 -6.88 -8.16
C PRO A 14 3.15 -5.40 -7.98
N LEU A 15 2.18 -4.62 -7.51
CA LEU A 15 2.44 -3.26 -7.03
C LEU A 15 3.23 -3.37 -5.73
N ARG A 16 4.45 -2.82 -5.70
CA ARG A 16 5.30 -2.85 -4.51
C ARG A 16 5.18 -1.52 -3.77
N ILE A 17 4.80 -1.57 -2.50
CA ILE A 17 4.70 -0.42 -1.61
C ILE A 17 5.68 -0.65 -0.47
N ARG A 18 6.59 0.29 -0.24
CA ARG A 18 7.52 0.23 0.89
C ARG A 18 7.11 1.29 1.90
N LEU A 19 6.79 0.86 3.12
CA LEU A 19 6.43 1.74 4.22
C LEU A 19 7.54 1.67 5.27
N VAL A 20 8.16 2.81 5.57
CA VAL A 20 9.18 2.94 6.61
C VAL A 20 8.83 4.12 7.48
N GLY A 21 8.61 3.87 8.77
CA GLY A 21 8.32 4.95 9.70
C GLY A 21 7.77 4.47 11.04
N PRO A 22 7.39 5.41 11.92
CA PRO A 22 6.81 5.10 13.22
C PRO A 22 5.52 4.29 13.10
N ALA A 23 5.16 3.57 14.16
CA ALA A 23 3.99 2.68 14.14
C ALA A 23 2.69 3.42 13.75
N HIS A 24 2.46 4.61 14.31
CA HIS A 24 1.25 5.41 14.07
C HIS A 24 1.16 5.90 12.61
N GLN A 25 2.26 6.42 12.06
CA GLN A 25 2.35 6.88 10.67
C GLN A 25 2.18 5.71 9.70
N THR A 26 2.78 4.57 10.02
CA THR A 26 2.61 3.35 9.24
C THR A 26 1.15 2.89 9.20
N ALA A 27 0.47 2.89 10.35
CA ALA A 27 -0.92 2.47 10.42
C ALA A 27 -1.83 3.38 9.57
N ALA A 28 -1.61 4.69 9.63
CA ALA A 28 -2.30 5.65 8.77
C ALA A 28 -2.00 5.42 7.27
N ALA A 29 -0.75 5.12 6.92
CA ALA A 29 -0.36 4.82 5.54
C ALA A 29 -1.00 3.53 5.02
N LEU A 30 -1.04 2.47 5.82
CA LEU A 30 -1.75 1.23 5.50
C LEU A 30 -3.25 1.47 5.31
N TYR A 31 -3.87 2.28 6.16
CA TYR A 31 -5.26 2.68 6.00
C TYR A 31 -5.49 3.44 4.68
N GLY A 32 -4.57 4.34 4.32
CA GLY A 32 -4.59 5.02 3.03
C GLY A 32 -4.48 4.07 1.84
N VAL A 33 -3.64 3.03 1.93
CA VAL A 33 -3.54 1.98 0.90
C VAL A 33 -4.86 1.22 0.78
N ALA A 34 -5.50 0.87 1.89
CA ALA A 34 -6.81 0.20 1.87
C ALA A 34 -7.88 1.06 1.18
N GLN A 35 -7.97 2.35 1.53
CA GLN A 35 -8.88 3.31 0.89
C GLN A 35 -8.58 3.49 -0.61
N MET A 36 -7.31 3.51 -1.00
CA MET A 36 -6.92 3.59 -2.40
C MET A 36 -7.41 2.37 -3.18
N VAL A 37 -7.28 1.16 -2.63
CA VAL A 37 -7.73 -0.08 -3.28
C VAL A 37 -9.25 -0.12 -3.38
N ASP A 38 -9.96 0.28 -2.31
CA ASP A 38 -11.41 0.25 -2.25
C ASP A 38 -12.06 1.20 -3.28
N ARG A 39 -11.47 2.39 -3.47
CA ARG A 39 -12.01 3.41 -4.39
C ARG A 39 -11.65 3.18 -5.86
N ARG A 40 -10.70 2.28 -6.16
CA ARG A 40 -10.14 2.10 -7.50
C ARG A 40 -10.55 0.77 -8.10
N ASP A 41 -11.54 0.82 -8.98
CA ASP A 41 -11.98 -0.34 -9.75
C ASP A 41 -10.83 -1.00 -10.53
N ASP A 42 -9.90 -0.21 -11.06
CA ASP A 42 -8.72 -0.72 -11.78
C ASP A 42 -7.74 -1.51 -10.91
N MET A 43 -7.93 -1.51 -9.57
CA MET A 43 -7.15 -2.30 -8.63
C MET A 43 -7.75 -3.66 -8.31
N ASN A 44 -8.96 -3.95 -8.78
CA ASN A 44 -9.58 -5.24 -8.57
C ASN A 44 -8.77 -6.38 -9.21
N GLY A 45 -8.47 -7.40 -8.40
CA GLY A 45 -7.64 -8.54 -8.78
C GLY A 45 -6.13 -8.26 -8.88
N ARG A 46 -5.69 -7.03 -8.55
CA ARG A 46 -4.26 -6.68 -8.52
C ARG A 46 -3.57 -7.31 -7.32
N ARG A 47 -2.37 -7.85 -7.56
CA ARG A 47 -1.46 -8.26 -6.47
C ARG A 47 -0.71 -7.04 -5.94
N ILE A 48 -0.79 -6.81 -4.63
CA ILE A 48 -0.06 -5.75 -3.92
C ILE A 48 0.88 -6.42 -2.92
N ARG A 49 2.15 -6.01 -2.91
CA ARG A 49 3.16 -6.44 -1.96
C ARG A 49 3.58 -5.24 -1.13
N ILE A 50 3.39 -5.33 0.18
CA ILE A 50 3.72 -4.27 1.11
C ILE A 50 4.93 -4.73 1.93
N ASP A 51 6.05 -4.03 1.79
CA ASP A 51 7.23 -4.23 2.62
C ASP A 51 7.22 -3.17 3.72
N LEU A 52 6.96 -3.60 4.96
CA LEU A 52 6.83 -2.73 6.12
C LEU A 52 8.07 -2.78 7.01
N THR A 53 8.59 -1.62 7.38
CA THR A 53 9.62 -1.46 8.41
C THR A 53 9.17 -0.43 9.43
N ILE A 54 8.84 -0.87 10.65
CA ILE A 54 8.50 0.04 11.74
C ILE A 54 9.80 0.52 12.40
N ARG A 55 10.02 1.83 12.41
CA ARG A 55 11.14 2.48 13.09
C ARG A 55 10.65 3.77 13.73
N GLU A 56 10.88 3.93 15.02
CA GLU A 56 10.66 5.21 15.68
C GLU A 56 11.58 6.26 15.07
N LYS A 57 11.06 7.48 14.88
CA LYS A 57 11.93 8.61 14.52
C LYS A 57 12.84 8.89 15.73
N PRO A 58 14.14 9.15 15.52
CA PRO A 58 14.99 9.62 16.62
C PRO A 58 14.37 10.91 17.18
N LEU A 59 14.29 10.99 18.51
CA LEU A 59 13.68 12.09 19.27
C LEU A 59 14.39 13.46 19.08
N GLU A 60 15.39 13.57 18.21
CA GLU A 60 16.29 14.72 18.09
C GLU A 60 15.83 15.86 17.16
N GLU A 61 14.68 15.75 16.49
CA GLU A 61 14.13 16.84 15.65
C GLU A 61 13.05 17.70 16.34
N TRP A 62 13.11 17.80 17.68
CA TRP A 62 12.36 18.82 18.42
C TRP A 62 13.34 19.74 19.14
N ARG A 63 13.98 20.62 18.38
CA ARG A 63 14.69 21.79 18.89
C ARG A 63 14.10 23.06 18.29
#